data_AF-A0A522WBC5-F1
#
_entry.id   AF-A0A522WBC5-F1
#
_cell.length_a   1.000
_cell.length_b   1.000
_cell.length_c   1.000
_cell.angle_alpha   90.00
_cell.angle_beta   90.00
_cell.angle_gamma   90.00
#
_symmetry.space_group_name_H-M   'P 1'
#
loop_
_entity.id
_entity.type
_entity.pdbx_description
1 polymer ?
#
loop_
_entity_poly.entity_id
_entity_poly.type
_entity_poly.pdbx_seq_one_letter_code
_entity_poly.pdbx_strand_id
1 'polypeptide(L)' 'MGAYITKADILEQVPEVFLVQLTDDNGAEVVNDARVAGAIADAEGEVDGYLSAKYALPLVTVPVAIKK' A
#
# COMPACT_ATOMS: atom_id res chain seq x y z
N MET A 1 2.70 -2.56 -13.87
CA MET A 1 2.13 -1.58 -12.94
C MET A 1 3.22 -1.16 -11.98
N GLY A 2 3.51 0.14 -11.87
CA GLY A 2 4.48 0.63 -10.90
C GLY A 2 3.79 0.66 -9.54
N ALA A 3 4.24 -0.17 -8.61
CA ALA A 3 3.73 -0.15 -7.24
C ALA A 3 4.14 1.18 -6.59
N TYR A 4 3.17 1.99 -6.17
CA TYR A 4 3.34 3.27 -5.50
C TYR A 4 3.81 3.08 -4.05
N ILE A 5 3.33 2.02 -3.40
CA ILE A 5 3.63 1.64 -2.01
C ILE A 5 4.07 0.18 -1.98
N THR A 6 5.07 -0.13 -1.15
CA THR A 6 5.50 -1.52 -0.91
C THR A 6 5.28 -1.91 0.55
N LYS A 7 5.22 -3.22 0.83
CA LYS A 7 5.16 -3.72 2.22
C LYS A 7 6.33 -3.20 3.07
N ALA A 8 7.50 -3.00 2.48
CA ALA A 8 8.66 -2.44 3.18
C ALA A 8 8.42 -0.99 3.62
N ASP A 9 7.83 -0.15 2.76
CA ASP A 9 7.45 1.23 3.14
C ASP A 9 6.46 1.23 4.32
N ILE A 10 5.51 0.28 4.35
CA ILE A 10 4.55 0.15 5.46
C ILE A 10 5.26 -0.28 6.74
N LEU A 11 6.21 -1.23 6.67
CA LEU A 11 7.00 -1.68 7.83
C LEU A 11 7.96 -0.61 8.37
N GLU A 12 8.39 0.35 7.54
CA GLU A 12 9.17 1.50 7.99
C GLU A 12 8.34 2.50 8.82
N GLN A 13 7.03 2.61 8.56
CA GLN A 13 6.14 3.52 9.27
C GLN A 13 5.35 2.86 10.39
N VAL A 14 5.01 1.58 10.25
CA VAL A 14 4.15 0.83 11.15
C VAL A 14 4.92 -0.39 11.67
N PRO A 15 5.05 -0.55 13.01
CA PRO A 15 5.70 -1.73 13.57
C PRO A 15 5.00 -3.01 13.13
N GLU A 16 5.78 -4.06 12.84
CA GLU A 16 5.27 -5.34 12.34
C GLU A 16 4.14 -5.91 13.20
N VAL A 17 4.20 -5.74 14.53
CA VAL A 17 3.16 -6.19 15.47
C VAL A 17 1.78 -5.55 15.22
N PHE A 18 1.73 -4.29 14.82
CA PHE A 18 0.47 -3.61 14.45
C PHE A 18 -0.02 -4.10 13.09
N LEU A 19 0.91 -4.39 12.19
CA LEU A 19 0.62 -4.91 10.86
C LEU A 19 0.04 -6.32 10.95
N VAL A 20 0.55 -7.16 11.87
CA VAL A 20 -0.06 -8.44 12.23
C VAL A 20 -1.46 -8.20 12.77
N GLN A 21 -1.66 -7.35 13.79
CA GLN A 21 -3.02 -7.09 14.31
C GLN A 21 -4.03 -6.61 13.26
N LEU A 22 -3.61 -5.78 12.31
CA LEU A 22 -4.48 -5.23 11.27
C LEU A 22 -4.78 -6.23 10.14
N THR A 23 -3.92 -7.23 9.94
CA THR A 23 -4.03 -8.16 8.80
C THR A 23 -4.38 -9.59 9.21
N ASP A 24 -4.16 -9.94 10.47
CA ASP A 24 -4.37 -11.27 11.02
C ASP A 24 -5.75 -11.40 11.69
N ASP A 25 -6.79 -11.50 10.87
CA ASP A 25 -8.14 -11.87 11.34
C ASP A 25 -8.28 -13.38 11.62
N ASN A 26 -7.28 -14.18 11.27
CA ASN A 26 -7.36 -15.64 11.35
C ASN A 26 -6.60 -16.20 12.56
N GLY A 27 -6.00 -15.33 13.40
CA GLY A 27 -5.24 -15.69 14.60
C GLY A 27 -3.98 -16.49 14.30
N ALA A 28 -3.34 -16.23 13.15
CA ALA A 28 -2.12 -16.90 12.71
C ALA A 28 -0.84 -16.28 13.30
N GLU A 29 -0.95 -15.16 14.01
CA GLU A 29 0.13 -14.35 14.59
C GLU A 29 1.22 -13.95 13.57
N VAL A 30 0.85 -13.92 12.29
CA VAL A 30 1.73 -13.58 11.17
C VAL A 30 1.07 -12.57 10.25
N VAL A 31 1.89 -11.74 9.61
CA VAL A 31 1.40 -10.75 8.64
C VAL A 31 0.76 -11.47 7.47
N ASN A 32 -0.48 -11.10 7.13
CA ASN A 32 -1.15 -11.63 5.96
C ASN A 32 -0.78 -10.81 4.71
N ASP A 33 0.24 -11.26 3.99
CA ASP A 33 0.73 -10.61 2.76
C ASP A 33 -0.35 -10.40 1.69
N ALA A 34 -1.34 -11.30 1.58
CA ALA A 34 -2.42 -11.15 0.61
C ALA A 34 -3.35 -9.97 0.96
N ARG A 35 -3.61 -9.75 2.25
CA ARG A 35 -4.38 -8.60 2.73
C ARG A 35 -3.60 -7.30 2.61
N VAL A 36 -2.30 -7.31 2.90
CA VAL A 36 -1.42 -6.17 2.66
C VAL A 36 -1.44 -5.78 1.19
N ALA A 37 -1.30 -6.76 0.29
CA ALA A 37 -1.37 -6.51 -1.15
C ALA A 37 -2.74 -5.95 -1.59
N GLY A 38 -3.85 -6.44 -1.00
CA GLY A 38 -5.18 -5.90 -1.25
C GLY A 38 -5.35 -4.46 -0.78
N ALA A 39 -4.88 -4.14 0.43
CA ALA A 39 -4.92 -2.78 0.98
C ALA A 39 -4.06 -1.80 0.16
N ILE A 40 -2.88 -2.26 -0.31
CA ILE A 40 -2.06 -1.48 -1.24
C ILE A 40 -2.85 -1.23 -2.52
N ALA A 41 -3.40 -2.26 -3.17
CA ALA A 41 -4.14 -2.09 -4.42
C ALA A 41 -5.35 -1.14 -4.31
N ASP A 42 -6.06 -1.16 -3.18
CA ASP A 42 -7.17 -0.25 -2.92
C ASP A 42 -6.70 1.21 -2.78
N ALA A 43 -5.64 1.45 -2.00
CA ALA A 43 -5.02 2.76 -1.87
C ALA A 43 -4.44 3.27 -3.20
N GLU A 44 -3.82 2.39 -3.98
CA GLU A 44 -3.33 2.71 -5.32
C GLU A 44 -4.48 3.09 -6.25
N GLY A 45 -5.61 2.39 -6.18
CA GLY A 45 -6.81 2.71 -6.96
C GLY A 45 -7.39 4.08 -6.61
N GLU A 46 -7.40 4.47 -5.34
CA GLU A 46 -7.81 5.80 -4.91
C GLU A 46 -6.85 6.89 -5.41
N VAL A 47 -5.55 6.67 -5.27
CA VAL A 47 -4.49 7.57 -5.76
C VAL A 47 -4.58 7.74 -7.28
N ASP A 48 -4.73 6.65 -8.04
CA ASP A 48 -4.94 6.68 -9.48
C ASP A 48 -6.24 7.42 -9.84
N GLY A 49 -7.30 7.28 -9.05
CA GLY A 49 -8.53 8.05 -9.21
C GLY A 49 -8.28 9.57 -9.17
N TYR A 50 -7.56 10.05 -8.15
CA TYR A 50 -7.22 11.47 -8.04
C TYR A 50 -6.24 11.95 -9.12
N LEU A 51 -5.26 11.12 -9.47
CA LEU A 51 -4.23 11.47 -10.44
C LEU A 51 -4.74 11.44 -11.87
N SER A 52 -5.65 10.53 -12.22
CA SER A 52 -6.19 10.38 -13.57
C SER A 52 -6.85 11.65 -14.11
N ALA A 53 -7.32 12.54 -13.23
CA ALA A 53 -7.88 13.83 -13.58
C ALA A 53 -6.83 14.84 -14.10
N LYS A 54 -5.54 14.65 -13.80
CA LYS A 54 -4.46 15.59 -14.15
C LYS A 54 -3.24 14.96 -14.81
N TYR A 55 -3.03 13.65 -14.66
CA TYR A 55 -1.84 12.93 -15.12
C TYR A 55 -2.23 11.68 -15.91
N ALA A 56 -1.44 11.36 -16.93
CA ALA A 56 -1.58 10.10 -17.65
C ALA A 56 -0.99 8.97 -16.80
N LEU A 57 -1.80 7.94 -16.56
CA LEU A 57 -1.42 6.75 -15.82
C LEU A 57 -0.99 5.62 -16.78
N PRO A 58 -0.08 4.73 -16.36
CA PRO A 58 0.60 4.70 -15.05
C PRO A 58 1.70 5.76 -14.93
N LEU A 59 1.88 6.35 -13.74
CA LEU A 59 2.98 7.29 -13.51
C LEU A 59 4.33 6.61 -13.70
N VAL A 60 5.23 7.23 -14.44
CA VAL A 60 6.60 6.73 -14.70
C VAL A 60 7.51 6.92 -13.48
N THR A 61 7.27 7.97 -12.69
CA THR A 61 8.00 8.27 -11.45
C THR A 61 7.02 8.62 -10.35
N VAL A 62 7.04 7.86 -9.27
CA VAL A 62 6.17 8.08 -8.10
C VAL A 62 6.78 9.16 -7.22
N PRO A 63 6.13 10.33 -7.05
CA PRO A 63 6.63 11.36 -6.15
C PRO A 63 6.61 10.86 -4.70
N VAL A 64 7.64 11.21 -3.92
CA VAL A 64 7.73 10.86 -2.48
C VAL A 64 6.55 11.40 -1.68
N ALA A 65 5.86 12.44 -2.18
CA ALA A 65 4.63 12.97 -1.59
C ALA A 65 3.49 11.94 -1.51
N ILE A 66 3.48 10.92 -2.37
CA ILE A 66 2.48 9.83 -2.34
C ILE A 66 2.86 8.76 -1.30
N LYS A 67 4.15 8.63 -0.97
CA LYS A 67 4.70 7.62 -0.04
C LYS A 67 4.60 8.01 1.43
N LYS A 68 3.87 9.07 1.78
CA LYS A 68 3.99 9.73 3.08
C LYS A 68 2.98 9.27 4.10
#